data_AF-A0A2V9VRI6-F1
#
_entry.id   AF-A0A2V9VRI6-F1
#
_cell.length_a   1.000
_cell.length_b   1.000
_cell.length_c   1.000
_cell.angle_alpha   90.00
_cell.angle_beta   90.00
_cell.angle_gamma   90.00
#
_symmetry.space_group_name_H-M   'P 1'
#
loop_
_entity.id
_entity.type
_entity.pdbx_description
1 polymer ?
#
loop_
_entity_poly.entity_id
_entity_poly.type
_entity_poly.pdbx_seq_one_letter_code
_entity_poly.pdbx_strand_id
1 'polypeptide(L)'
;MNDSLFFATFDPLYVNAPDACSLCIAQPPAFTYEYCIEQNDGQRHYIKGFCCTSCSAGLLQKLARREAQEWAQEEAELEAGEMDVTDLQKRRLATFGNVPAR
;
A
#
# COMPACT_ATOMS: atom_id res chain seq x y z
N MET A 1 7.55 0.52 2.80
CA MET A 1 8.06 -0.40 1.77
C MET A 1 7.03 -0.37 0.64
N ASN A 2 7.23 0.44 -0.40
CA ASN A 2 6.16 0.68 -1.37
C ASN A 2 6.03 -0.47 -2.38
N ASP A 3 5.25 -1.48 -2.01
CA ASP A 3 4.81 -2.49 -2.97
C ASP A 3 3.78 -1.83 -3.92
N SER A 4 3.94 -2.00 -5.23
CA SER A 4 2.96 -1.49 -6.21
C SER A 4 2.48 -2.61 -7.12
N LEU A 5 1.18 -2.70 -7.36
CA LEU A 5 0.59 -3.68 -8.27
C LEU A 5 -0.24 -2.99 -9.34
N PHE A 6 0.04 -3.34 -10.59
CA PHE A 6 -0.71 -2.86 -11.74
C PHE A 6 -1.33 -4.06 -12.43
N PHE A 7 -2.63 -3.94 -12.74
CA PHE A 7 -3.33 -4.89 -13.60
C PHE A 7 -3.70 -4.19 -14.90
N ALA A 8 -3.53 -4.91 -16.01
CA ALA A 8 -4.15 -4.57 -17.27
C ALA A 8 -4.89 -5.79 -17.81
N THR A 9 -5.99 -5.55 -18.53
CA THR A 9 -6.68 -6.61 -19.25
C THR A 9 -5.90 -6.94 -20.51
N PHE A 10 -5.95 -8.20 -20.93
CA PHE A 10 -5.49 -8.54 -22.27
C PHE A 10 -6.42 -7.86 -23.28
N ASP A 11 -5.89 -7.03 -24.18
CA ASP A 11 -6.70 -6.46 -25.25
C ASP A 11 -7.17 -7.64 -26.13
N PRO A 12 -8.49 -7.84 -26.35
CA PRO A 12 -9.03 -8.99 -27.07
C PRO A 12 -8.55 -9.15 -28.53
N LEU A 13 -7.62 -8.32 -29.01
CA LEU A 13 -6.95 -8.45 -30.30
C LEU A 13 -5.80 -9.48 -30.27
N TYR A 14 -6.16 -10.74 -29.96
CA TYR A 14 -5.57 -12.00 -30.46
C TYR A 14 -4.09 -12.04 -30.91
N VAL A 15 -3.12 -11.64 -30.09
CA VAL A 15 -1.71 -11.97 -30.35
C VAL A 15 -1.04 -12.53 -29.10
N ASN A 16 -0.78 -13.85 -29.11
CA ASN A 16 0.05 -14.57 -28.12
C ASN A 16 -0.44 -14.53 -26.66
N ALA A 17 -1.74 -14.72 -26.42
CA ALA A 17 -2.22 -14.94 -25.05
C ALA A 17 -1.66 -16.28 -24.52
N PRO A 18 -1.07 -16.32 -23.31
CA PRO A 18 -0.58 -17.57 -22.74
C PRO A 18 -1.73 -18.51 -22.39
N ASP A 19 -1.51 -19.82 -22.52
CA ASP A 19 -2.54 -20.84 -22.27
C ASP A 19 -2.88 -20.99 -20.78
N ALA A 20 -1.96 -20.61 -19.88
CA ALA A 20 -2.12 -20.78 -18.46
C ALA A 20 -1.61 -19.57 -17.66
N CYS A 21 -2.30 -19.31 -16.55
CA CYS A 21 -1.93 -18.37 -15.51
C CYS A 21 -0.54 -18.70 -14.94
N SER A 22 0.33 -17.70 -14.85
CA SER A 22 1.70 -17.85 -14.33
C SER A 22 1.76 -18.21 -12.85
N LEU A 23 0.65 -18.02 -12.11
CA LEU A 23 0.59 -18.25 -10.67
C LEU A 23 0.05 -19.64 -10.30
N CYS A 24 -1.01 -20.11 -10.97
CA CYS A 24 -1.61 -21.41 -10.67
C CYS A 24 -1.34 -22.49 -11.72
N ILE A 25 -0.85 -22.11 -12.91
CA ILE A 25 -0.49 -23.03 -14.02
C ILE A 25 -1.68 -23.92 -14.45
N ALA A 26 -2.91 -23.53 -14.13
CA ALA A 26 -4.10 -24.37 -14.32
C ALA A 26 -5.25 -23.67 -15.06
N GLN A 27 -5.41 -22.36 -14.87
CA GLN A 27 -6.54 -21.59 -15.42
C GLN A 27 -6.05 -20.66 -16.52
N PRO A 28 -6.88 -20.36 -17.54
CA PRO A 28 -6.53 -19.36 -18.54
C PRO A 28 -6.33 -17.98 -17.87
N PRO A 29 -5.31 -17.22 -18.28
CA PRO A 29 -5.08 -15.88 -17.75
C PRO A 29 -6.15 -14.90 -18.25
N ALA A 30 -6.49 -13.94 -17.40
CA ALA A 30 -7.44 -12.87 -17.71
C ALA A 30 -6.77 -11.47 -17.67
N PHE A 31 -5.73 -11.33 -16.85
CA PHE A 31 -5.02 -10.07 -16.63
C PHE A 31 -3.52 -10.26 -16.86
N THR A 32 -2.88 -9.23 -17.42
CA THR A 32 -1.46 -8.97 -17.19
C THR A 32 -1.31 -8.30 -15.83
N TYR A 33 -0.27 -8.67 -15.10
CA TYR A 33 0.08 -8.02 -13.85
C TYR A 33 1.55 -7.61 -13.82
N GLU A 34 1.83 -6.49 -13.18
CA GLU A 34 3.17 -6.03 -12.84
C GLU A 34 3.19 -5.70 -11.35
N TYR A 35 4.04 -6.41 -10.60
CA TYR A 35 4.22 -6.24 -9.17
C TYR A 35 5.64 -5.73 -8.89
N CYS A 36 5.73 -4.54 -8.33
CA CYS A 36 6.98 -3.92 -7.90
C CYS A 36 7.15 -4.13 -6.39
N ILE A 37 8.30 -4.69 -6.00
CA ILE A 37 8.71 -4.85 -4.61
C ILE A 37 9.93 -3.95 -4.41
N GLU A 38 9.82 -2.95 -3.53
CA GLU A 38 10.94 -2.10 -3.14
C GLU A 38 11.64 -2.72 -1.93
N GLN A 39 12.90 -3.15 -2.08
CA GLN A 39 13.69 -3.72 -1.00
C GLN A 39 14.30 -2.63 -0.11
N ASN A 40 14.75 -2.99 1.09
CA ASN A 40 15.30 -2.07 2.09
C ASN A 40 16.58 -1.34 1.65
N ASP A 41 17.25 -1.84 0.61
CA ASP A 41 18.41 -1.23 -0.04
C ASP A 41 18.03 -0.19 -1.12
N GLY A 42 16.73 0.05 -1.32
CA GLY A 42 16.19 0.92 -2.36
C GLY A 42 16.11 0.25 -3.73
N GLN A 43 16.45 -1.05 -3.85
CA GLN A 43 16.37 -1.77 -5.11
C GLN A 43 14.92 -2.17 -5.40
N ARG A 44 14.44 -1.86 -6.61
CA ARG A 44 13.10 -2.22 -7.09
C ARG A 44 13.13 -3.48 -7.92
N HIS A 45 12.38 -4.48 -7.50
CA HIS A 45 12.19 -5.73 -8.23
C HIS A 45 10.82 -5.78 -8.87
N TYR A 46 10.80 -5.89 -10.20
CA TYR A 46 9.58 -5.98 -10.99
C TYR A 46 9.31 -7.42 -11.38
N ILE A 47 8.16 -7.94 -10.96
CA ILE A 47 7.63 -9.24 -11.34
C ILE A 47 6.48 -8.98 -12.31
N LYS A 48 6.65 -9.41 -13.57
CA LYS A 48 5.60 -9.30 -14.59
C LYS A 48 5.11 -10.67 -14.97
N GLY A 49 3.81 -10.81 -15.22
CA GLY A 49 3.25 -12.07 -15.67
C GLY A 49 1.77 -11.98 -15.98
N PHE A 50 1.14 -13.15 -16.05
CA PHE A 50 -0.27 -13.28 -16.37
C PHE A 50 -0.99 -13.99 -15.23
N CYS A 51 -2.16 -13.49 -14.83
CA CYS A 51 -2.96 -14.12 -13.79
C CYS A 51 -4.42 -14.31 -14.22
N CYS A 52 -5.01 -15.41 -13.76
CA CYS A 52 -6.45 -15.62 -13.85
C CYS A 52 -7.19 -14.79 -12.79
N THR A 53 -8.51 -14.74 -12.90
CA THR A 53 -9.40 -13.98 -12.00
C THR A 53 -9.32 -14.41 -10.54
N SER A 54 -9.10 -15.70 -10.26
CA SER A 54 -8.95 -16.18 -8.88
C SER A 54 -7.61 -15.76 -8.27
N CYS A 55 -6.53 -15.84 -9.04
CA CYS A 55 -5.21 -15.44 -8.56
C CYS A 55 -5.07 -13.92 -8.41
N SER A 56 -5.76 -13.12 -9.23
CA SER A 56 -5.75 -11.66 -9.07
C SER A 56 -6.38 -11.21 -7.76
N ALA A 57 -7.45 -11.88 -7.31
CA ALA A 57 -8.05 -11.62 -5.98
C ALA A 57 -7.05 -11.86 -4.83
N GLY A 58 -6.25 -12.93 -4.92
CA GLY A 58 -5.20 -13.21 -3.94
C GLY A 58 -4.07 -12.17 -3.94
N LEU A 59 -3.69 -11.66 -5.11
CA LEU A 59 -2.71 -10.57 -5.22
C LEU A 59 -3.24 -9.25 -4.62
N LEU A 60 -4.51 -8.90 -4.91
CA LEU A 60 -5.15 -7.72 -4.34
C LEU A 60 -5.25 -7.79 -2.82
N GLN A 61 -5.60 -8.95 -2.28
CA GLN A 61 -5.69 -9.13 -0.82
C GLN A 61 -4.33 -8.97 -0.14
N LYS A 62 -3.24 -9.45 -0.76
CA LYS A 62 -1.88 -9.25 -0.23
C LYS A 62 -1.51 -7.78 -0.16
N LEU A 63 -1.85 -7.00 -1.20
CA LEU A 63 -1.63 -5.56 -1.22
C LEU A 63 -2.42 -4.84 -0.14
N ALA A 64 -3.73 -5.10 -0.05
CA ALA A 64 -4.58 -4.46 0.95
C ALA A 64 -4.10 -4.74 2.38
N ARG A 65 -3.61 -5.96 2.65
CA ARG A 65 -3.04 -6.30 3.95
C ARG A 65 -1.74 -5.56 4.23
N ARG A 66 -0.88 -5.39 3.23
CA ARG A 66 0.38 -4.63 3.35
C ARG A 66 0.11 -3.16 3.64
N GLU A 67 -0.73 -2.51 2.84
CA GLU A 67 -1.11 -1.10 3.02
C GLU A 67 -1.71 -0.86 4.41
N ALA A 68 -2.61 -1.74 4.85
CA ALA A 68 -3.18 -1.66 6.19
C ALA A 68 -2.12 -1.80 7.31
N GLN A 69 -1.07 -2.59 7.11
CA GLN A 69 0.04 -2.71 8.06
C GLN A 69 0.89 -1.45 8.09
N GLU A 70 1.15 -0.84 6.93
CA GLU A 70 1.92 0.40 6.84
C GLU A 70 1.19 1.56 7.50
N TRP A 71 -0.12 1.71 7.24
CA TRP A 71 -0.93 2.73 7.91
C TRP A 71 -0.96 2.55 9.42
N ALA A 72 -1.12 1.32 9.91
CA ALA A 72 -1.10 1.04 11.34
C ALA A 72 0.26 1.39 11.97
N GLN A 73 1.36 1.22 11.24
CA GLN A 73 2.69 1.62 11.70
C GLN A 73 2.83 3.14 11.73
N GLU A 74 2.42 3.84 10.68
CA GLU A 74 2.45 5.31 10.62
C GLU A 74 1.59 5.95 11.73
N GLU A 75 0.41 5.39 11.99
CA GLU A 75 -0.47 5.85 13.07
C GLU A 75 0.19 5.64 14.45
N ALA A 76 0.81 4.50 14.68
CA ALA A 76 1.55 4.24 15.92
C ALA A 76 2.77 5.16 16.10
N GLU A 77 3.47 5.50 15.02
CA GLU A 77 4.59 6.46 15.05
C GLU A 77 4.11 7.89 15.36
N LEU A 78 2.95 8.30 14.84
CA LEU A 78 2.33 9.58 15.16
C LEU A 78 1.86 9.64 16.61
N GLU A 79 1.21 8.58 17.13
CA GLU A 79 0.81 8.50 18.54
C GLU A 79 2.01 8.52 19.49
N ALA A 80 3.10 7.83 19.15
CA ALA A 80 4.33 7.85 19.94
C ALA A 80 5.06 9.20 19.88
N GLY A 81 4.87 9.95 18.78
CA GLY A 81 5.46 11.25 18.51
C GLY A 81 4.65 12.45 19.03
N GLU A 82 3.45 12.26 19.58
CA GLU A 82 2.67 13.35 20.17
C GLU A 82 3.41 13.93 21.38
N MET A 83 4.14 15.02 21.13
CA MET A 83 4.34 16.07 22.10
C MET A 83 2.95 16.56 22.51
N ASP A 84 2.48 16.07 23.67
CA ASP A 84 1.17 16.34 24.26
C ASP A 84 0.77 17.80 24.03
N VAL A 85 -0.15 18.00 23.08
CA VAL A 85 -0.63 19.35 22.71
C VAL A 85 -1.31 20.00 23.91
N THR A 86 -1.80 19.20 24.87
CA THR A 86 -2.30 19.70 26.15
C THR A 86 -1.19 20.25 27.02
N ASP A 87 0.04 19.73 26.94
CA ASP A 87 1.19 20.26 27.67
C ASP A 87 1.66 21.60 27.06
N LEU A 88 1.60 21.73 25.73
CA LEU A 88 1.82 23.01 25.03
C LEU A 88 0.74 24.06 25.37
N GLN A 89 -0.53 23.65 25.40
CA GLN A 89 -1.64 24.52 25.81
C GLN A 89 -1.55 24.89 27.30
N LYS A 90 -1.20 23.96 28.19
CA LYS A 90 -0.96 24.21 29.63
C LYS A 90 0.21 25.18 29.83
N ARG A 91 1.34 25.00 29.13
CA ARG A 91 2.47 25.93 29.18
C ARG A 91 2.10 27.31 28.67
N ARG A 92 1.29 27.40 27.61
CA ARG A 92 0.82 28.67 27.06
C ARG A 92 -0.17 29.37 28.01
N LEU A 93 -1.09 28.61 28.63
CA LEU A 93 -2.03 29.12 29.63
C LEU A 93 -1.32 29.57 30.92
N ALA A 94 -0.28 28.85 31.34
CA ALA A 94 0.57 29.23 32.48
C ALA A 94 1.42 30.48 32.19
N THR A 95 1.90 30.64 30.95
CA THR A 95 2.74 31.79 30.55
C THR A 95 1.93 33.06 30.28
N PHE A 96 0.71 32.94 29.72
CA PHE A 96 -0.10 34.08 29.27
C PHE A 96 -1.46 34.19 29.98
N GLY A 97 -1.57 33.69 31.22
CA GLY A 97 -2.81 33.53 31.98
C GLY A 97 -3.88 34.60 31.75
N ASN A 98 -5.14 34.16 31.65
CA ASN A 98 -6.35 34.93 31.29
C ASN A 98 -6.20 36.44 31.43
N VAL A 99 -5.79 37.10 30.34
CA VAL A 99 -5.82 38.55 30.24
C VAL A 99 -7.30 38.96 30.27
N PRO A 100 -7.80 39.64 31.33
CA PRO A 100 -9.16 40.12 31.33
C PRO A 100 -9.24 41.18 30.23
N ALA A 101 -10.13 40.97 29.25
CA ALA A 101 -10.44 41.97 28.26
C ALA A 101 -10.98 43.22 28.97
N ARG A 102 -10.27 44.34 28.82
CA ARG A 102 -10.73 45.67 29.22
C ARG A 102 -11.67 46.25 28.19
#